data_AF-A0A4Q3EBY3-F1
#
_entry.id   AF-A0A4Q3EBY3-F1
#
_cell.length_a   1.000
_cell.length_b   1.000
_cell.length_c   1.000
_cell.angle_alpha   90.00
_cell.angle_beta   90.00
_cell.angle_gamma   90.00
#
_symmetry.space_group_name_H-M   'P 1'
#
loop_
_entity.id
_entity.type
_entity.pdbx_description
1 polymer ?
#
loop_
_entity_poly.entity_id
_entity_poly.type
_entity_poly.pdbx_seq_one_letter_code
_entity_poly.pdbx_strand_id
1 'polypeptide(L)'
;MDYAEISDGSITIDHEEKCNYIKELSNQVTVISEVGSKDVEKIFAPYKWIKLMNAELEAGSWKVIAEARESGNVGIYRDSGEVRQGLVDEILTQIPEEKIIWEAPQKAQQVWFIKLIGANVNLGNIAPAEVIPLETIRLGLRSDTFDFFLNQ
;
A
#
# COMPACT_ATOMS: atom_id res chain seq x y z
N MET A 1 2.21 -20.37 10.90
CA MET A 1 2.15 -18.93 10.55
C MET A 1 1.82 -18.92 9.08
N ASP A 2 0.67 -18.38 8.69
CA ASP A 2 0.10 -18.63 7.35
C ASP A 2 0.48 -17.55 6.33
N TYR A 3 1.00 -16.43 6.83
CA TYR A 3 1.47 -15.28 6.07
C TYR A 3 2.88 -14.91 6.49
N ALA A 4 3.65 -14.35 5.57
CA ALA A 4 4.93 -13.72 5.84
C ALA A 4 5.10 -12.48 4.98
N GLU A 5 5.73 -11.44 5.55
CA GLU A 5 6.13 -10.26 4.81
C GLU A 5 7.57 -10.39 4.30
N ILE A 6 7.84 -10.02 3.06
CA ILE A 6 9.19 -9.83 2.53
C ILE A 6 9.37 -8.37 2.13
N SER A 7 10.15 -7.65 2.92
CA SER A 7 10.54 -6.27 2.70
C SER A 7 12.06 -6.15 2.78
N ASP A 8 12.57 -5.08 2.20
CA ASP A 8 13.98 -4.74 2.31
C ASP A 8 14.19 -3.48 3.16
N GLY A 9 13.15 -2.87 3.74
CA GLY A 9 13.12 -1.56 4.41
C GLY A 9 14.30 -1.20 5.35
N SER A 10 14.96 -2.19 5.94
CA SER A 10 16.08 -2.01 6.89
C SER A 10 17.46 -2.45 6.38
N ILE A 11 17.54 -3.17 5.25
CA ILE A 11 18.79 -3.74 4.73
C ILE A 11 18.96 -3.44 3.24
N THR A 12 20.18 -3.41 2.72
CA THR A 12 20.40 -3.29 1.27
C THR A 12 20.51 -4.68 0.67
N ILE A 13 19.53 -5.05 -0.15
CA ILE A 13 19.54 -6.28 -0.97
C ILE A 13 19.25 -5.90 -2.41
N ASP A 14 19.74 -6.71 -3.35
CA ASP A 14 19.35 -6.55 -4.73
C ASP A 14 17.89 -6.99 -4.92
N HIS A 15 17.16 -6.30 -5.80
CA HIS A 15 15.75 -6.59 -6.00
C HIS A 15 15.53 -7.99 -6.62
N GLU A 16 16.45 -8.48 -7.45
CA GLU A 16 16.37 -9.84 -7.98
C GLU A 16 16.50 -10.87 -6.85
N GLU A 17 17.37 -10.62 -5.88
CA GLU A 17 17.52 -11.47 -4.70
C GLU A 17 16.23 -11.46 -3.84
N LYS A 18 15.62 -10.29 -3.64
CA LYS A 18 14.31 -10.17 -2.99
C LYS A 18 13.23 -11.00 -3.68
N CYS A 19 13.14 -10.90 -5.01
CA CYS A 19 12.21 -11.71 -5.80
C CYS A 19 12.48 -13.22 -5.63
N ASN A 20 13.74 -13.65 -5.52
CA ASN A 20 14.07 -15.05 -5.25
C ASN A 20 13.55 -15.50 -3.88
N TYR A 21 13.70 -14.68 -2.83
CA TYR A 21 13.11 -14.99 -1.51
C TYR A 21 11.57 -15.07 -1.57
N ILE A 22 10.91 -14.17 -2.31
CA ILE A 22 9.46 -14.22 -2.53
C ILE A 22 9.06 -15.54 -3.19
N LYS A 23 9.78 -15.94 -4.24
CA LYS A 23 9.52 -17.17 -4.97
C LYS A 23 9.73 -18.42 -4.13
N GLU A 24 10.77 -18.45 -3.29
CA GLU A 24 11.03 -19.59 -2.41
C GLU A 24 9.98 -19.69 -1.30
N LEU A 25 9.68 -18.58 -0.62
CA LEU A 25 8.80 -18.56 0.54
C LEU A 25 7.31 -18.73 0.17
N SER A 26 6.90 -18.29 -1.02
CA SER A 26 5.53 -18.45 -1.53
C SER A 26 5.12 -19.92 -1.73
N ASN A 27 6.08 -20.86 -1.77
CA ASN A 27 5.78 -22.30 -1.77
C ASN A 27 5.39 -22.84 -0.38
N GLN A 28 5.56 -22.04 0.68
CA GLN A 28 5.36 -22.47 2.07
C GLN A 28 4.25 -21.68 2.77
N VAL A 29 4.13 -20.38 2.49
CA VAL A 29 3.17 -19.46 3.13
C VAL A 29 2.65 -18.42 2.14
N THR A 30 1.59 -17.70 2.50
CA THR A 30 1.11 -16.57 1.70
C THR A 30 2.04 -15.38 1.88
N VAL A 31 2.80 -15.03 0.84
CA VAL A 31 3.74 -13.91 0.90
C VAL A 31 3.03 -12.61 0.60
N ILE A 32 3.28 -11.60 1.43
CA ILE A 32 3.01 -10.20 1.14
C ILE A 32 4.37 -9.54 0.98
N SER A 33 4.58 -8.74 -0.04
CA SER A 33 5.85 -8.04 -0.23
C SER A 33 5.65 -6.53 -0.16
N GLU A 34 6.70 -5.76 0.09
CA GLU A 34 6.61 -4.30 0.24
C GLU A 34 7.50 -3.59 -0.77
N VAL A 35 6.94 -2.70 -1.57
CA VAL A 35 7.72 -1.80 -2.43
C VAL A 35 7.74 -0.41 -1.80
N GLY A 36 8.91 0.20 -1.78
CA GLY A 36 9.10 1.51 -1.18
C GLY A 36 10.53 2.03 -1.26
N SER A 37 10.77 3.19 -0.66
CA SER A 37 12.08 3.82 -0.61
C SER A 37 12.44 4.19 0.82
N LYS A 38 13.59 3.68 1.26
CA LYS A 38 14.11 3.83 2.62
C LYS A 38 14.66 5.22 2.91
N ASP A 39 15.01 5.90 1.83
CA ASP A 39 15.74 7.15 1.83
C ASP A 39 14.74 8.22 1.46
N VAL A 40 14.40 9.08 2.42
CA VAL A 40 13.40 10.16 2.26
C VAL A 40 13.78 11.07 1.09
N GLU A 41 15.07 11.12 0.74
CA GLU A 41 15.59 11.87 -0.40
C GLU A 41 15.46 11.12 -1.74
N LYS A 42 15.36 9.78 -1.75
CA LYS A 42 15.21 8.99 -2.98
C LYS A 42 13.75 8.78 -3.30
N ILE A 43 13.19 9.75 -4.02
CA ILE A 43 11.85 9.66 -4.58
C ILE A 43 11.89 8.75 -5.81
N PHE A 44 11.25 7.57 -5.74
CA PHE A 44 11.08 6.73 -6.92
C PHE A 44 10.05 7.34 -7.87
N ALA A 45 10.40 7.33 -9.15
CA ALA A 45 9.49 7.66 -10.24
C ALA A 45 8.41 6.57 -10.38
N PRO A 46 7.20 6.89 -10.88
CA PRO A 46 6.10 5.93 -11.01
C PRO A 46 6.45 4.66 -11.78
N TYR A 47 7.14 4.77 -12.92
CA TYR A 47 7.54 3.59 -13.71
C TYR A 47 8.41 2.61 -12.91
N LYS A 48 9.21 3.11 -11.95
CA LYS A 48 10.06 2.25 -11.11
C LYS A 48 9.21 1.49 -10.09
N TRP A 49 8.24 2.16 -9.47
CA TRP A 49 7.26 1.50 -8.59
C TRP A 49 6.55 0.36 -9.31
N ILE A 50 5.96 0.66 -10.47
CA ILE A 50 5.24 -0.32 -11.28
C ILE A 50 6.13 -1.52 -11.63
N LYS A 51 7.37 -1.26 -12.07
CA LYS A 51 8.32 -2.32 -12.40
C LYS A 51 8.61 -3.24 -11.21
N LEU A 52 8.87 -2.67 -10.03
CA LEU A 52 9.19 -3.45 -8.83
C LEU A 52 7.97 -4.25 -8.35
N MET A 53 6.80 -3.60 -8.26
CA MET A 53 5.57 -4.24 -7.82
C MET A 53 5.16 -5.39 -8.75
N ASN A 54 5.24 -5.21 -10.08
CA ASN A 54 4.98 -6.30 -11.02
C ASN A 54 5.96 -7.46 -10.86
N ALA A 55 7.26 -7.17 -10.72
CA ALA A 55 8.27 -8.21 -10.52
C ALA A 55 8.05 -9.00 -9.20
N GLU A 56 7.61 -8.34 -8.12
CA GLU A 56 7.28 -9.02 -6.86
C GLU A 56 5.99 -9.85 -6.96
N LEU A 57 4.96 -9.37 -7.67
CA LEU A 57 3.75 -10.13 -7.98
C LEU A 57 4.07 -11.37 -8.84
N GLU A 58 4.87 -11.21 -9.88
CA GLU A 58 5.34 -12.29 -10.76
C GLU A 58 6.19 -13.31 -10.01
N ALA A 59 6.96 -12.87 -9.01
CA ALA A 59 7.75 -13.75 -8.16
C ALA A 59 6.89 -14.62 -7.22
N GLY A 60 5.60 -14.30 -7.02
CA GLY A 60 4.67 -15.09 -6.21
C GLY A 60 4.07 -14.35 -5.01
N SER A 61 4.26 -13.03 -4.91
CA SER A 61 3.60 -12.23 -3.89
C SER A 61 2.08 -12.24 -4.10
N TRP A 62 1.33 -12.47 -3.01
CA TRP A 62 -0.13 -12.46 -3.06
C TRP A 62 -0.68 -11.05 -3.27
N LYS A 63 -0.09 -10.09 -2.54
CA LYS A 63 -0.34 -8.65 -2.62
C LYS A 63 0.96 -7.89 -2.34
N VAL A 64 1.07 -6.71 -2.91
CA VAL A 64 2.21 -5.81 -2.68
C VAL A 64 1.76 -4.61 -1.85
N ILE A 65 2.48 -4.34 -0.77
CA ILE A 65 2.35 -3.16 0.07
C ILE A 65 3.01 -1.99 -0.64
N ALA A 66 2.29 -0.87 -0.72
CA ALA A 66 2.88 0.41 -1.09
C ALA A 66 3.30 1.16 0.18
N GLU A 67 4.62 1.23 0.44
CA GLU A 67 5.21 1.72 1.69
C GLU A 67 4.90 3.20 1.94
N ALA A 68 4.64 3.49 3.21
CA ALA A 68 4.48 4.81 3.81
C ALA A 68 5.00 4.94 5.24
N ARG A 69 5.37 3.82 5.88
CA ARG A 69 5.71 3.67 7.30
C ARG A 69 4.55 4.06 8.22
N GLU A 70 4.76 3.95 9.53
CA GLU A 70 3.77 4.31 10.55
C GLU A 70 3.44 5.82 10.53
N SER A 71 4.40 6.68 10.16
CA SER A 71 4.20 8.12 10.10
C SER A 71 3.37 8.58 8.90
N GLY A 72 3.31 7.79 7.83
CA GLY A 72 2.54 8.13 6.63
C GLY A 72 3.09 9.36 5.89
N ASN A 73 4.39 9.59 5.89
CA ASN A 73 5.03 10.79 5.33
C ASN A 73 6.20 10.49 4.38
N VAL A 74 6.25 9.25 3.88
CA VAL A 74 7.24 8.78 2.92
C VAL A 74 6.59 7.95 1.82
N GLY A 75 7.37 7.54 0.83
CA GLY A 75 6.92 6.62 -0.22
C GLY A 75 5.78 7.20 -1.07
N ILE A 76 4.57 6.70 -0.90
CA ILE A 76 3.37 7.18 -1.60
C ILE A 76 2.84 8.53 -1.08
N TYR A 77 3.41 9.05 0.01
CA TYR A 77 3.10 10.37 0.55
C TYR A 77 4.27 11.34 0.43
N ARG A 78 3.94 12.63 0.51
CA ARG A 78 4.91 13.71 0.76
C ARG A 78 5.25 13.76 2.25
N ASP A 79 6.30 14.51 2.60
CA ASP A 79 6.67 14.84 3.98
C ASP A 79 5.52 15.46 4.79
N SER A 80 4.62 16.18 4.12
CA SER A 80 3.38 16.74 4.68
C SER A 80 2.30 15.70 5.01
N GLY A 81 2.45 14.45 4.57
CA GLY A 81 1.42 13.40 4.63
C GLY A 81 0.41 13.45 3.47
N GLU A 82 0.55 14.41 2.55
CA GLU A 82 -0.28 14.51 1.34
C GLU A 82 0.01 13.34 0.38
N VAL A 83 -1.05 12.75 -0.17
CA VAL A 83 -0.91 11.66 -1.14
C VAL A 83 -0.28 12.16 -2.43
N ARG A 84 0.69 11.42 -2.95
CA ARG A 84 1.26 11.65 -4.29
C ARG A 84 0.27 11.14 -5.35
N GLN A 85 -0.81 11.87 -5.59
CA GLN A 85 -1.92 11.44 -6.44
C GLN A 85 -1.47 10.90 -7.81
N GLY A 86 -0.65 11.66 -8.54
CA GLY A 86 -0.14 11.21 -9.84
C GLY A 86 0.75 9.96 -9.81
N LEU A 87 1.32 9.59 -8.66
CA LEU A 87 1.98 8.29 -8.49
C LEU A 87 0.95 7.18 -8.31
N VAL A 88 -0.04 7.39 -7.43
CA VAL A 88 -1.10 6.40 -7.17
C VAL A 88 -1.90 6.13 -8.44
N ASP A 89 -2.32 7.17 -9.16
CA ASP A 89 -3.08 7.04 -10.40
C ASP A 89 -2.31 6.21 -11.43
N GLU A 90 -1.02 6.50 -11.62
CA GLU A 90 -0.16 5.77 -12.56
C GLU A 90 -0.03 4.30 -12.18
N ILE A 91 0.14 3.98 -10.88
CA ILE A 91 0.16 2.60 -10.38
C ILE A 91 -1.16 1.89 -10.70
N LEU A 92 -2.30 2.53 -10.42
CA LEU A 92 -3.63 1.96 -10.66
C LEU A 92 -3.93 1.74 -12.16
N THR A 93 -3.24 2.42 -13.08
CA THR A 93 -3.36 2.12 -14.51
C THR A 93 -2.70 0.80 -14.94
N GLN A 94 -1.73 0.32 -14.16
CA GLN A 94 -0.91 -0.84 -14.53
C GLN A 94 -1.10 -2.05 -13.61
N ILE A 95 -1.48 -1.83 -12.35
CA ILE A 95 -1.58 -2.87 -11.33
C ILE A 95 -3.01 -2.91 -10.79
N PRO A 96 -3.68 -4.08 -10.81
CA PRO A 96 -5.02 -4.20 -10.26
C PRO A 96 -5.07 -3.79 -8.78
N GLU A 97 -6.04 -2.96 -8.41
CA GLU A 97 -6.18 -2.41 -7.06
C GLU A 97 -6.31 -3.49 -5.97
N GLU A 98 -6.90 -4.63 -6.30
CA GLU A 98 -7.06 -5.77 -5.41
C GLU A 98 -5.74 -6.47 -5.10
N LYS A 99 -4.68 -6.22 -5.87
CA LYS A 99 -3.32 -6.73 -5.64
C LYS A 99 -2.48 -5.82 -4.76
N ILE A 100 -2.98 -4.66 -4.38
CA ILE A 100 -2.22 -3.64 -3.65
C ILE A 100 -2.79 -3.49 -2.24
N ILE A 101 -1.90 -3.37 -1.25
CA ILE A 101 -2.21 -2.88 0.11
C ILE A 101 -1.60 -1.49 0.25
N TRP A 102 -2.41 -0.46 0.44
CA TRP A 102 -1.92 0.91 0.62
C TRP A 102 -1.70 1.17 2.10
N GLU A 103 -0.48 1.45 2.54
CA GLU A 103 -0.28 1.89 3.92
C GLU A 103 -0.94 3.24 4.13
N ALA A 104 -1.90 3.33 5.06
CA ALA A 104 -2.68 4.54 5.31
C ALA A 104 -2.88 4.74 6.83
N PRO A 105 -1.80 4.99 7.59
CA PRO A 105 -1.87 5.10 9.04
C PRO A 105 -2.73 6.28 9.51
N GLN A 106 -2.86 7.34 8.70
CA GLN A 106 -3.63 8.53 9.10
C GLN A 106 -5.06 8.51 8.53
N LYS A 107 -6.03 8.99 9.32
CA LYS A 107 -7.45 9.10 8.91
C LYS A 107 -7.64 9.77 7.55
N ALA A 108 -6.93 10.87 7.29
CA ALA A 108 -7.05 11.60 6.02
C ALA A 108 -6.66 10.74 4.81
N GLN A 109 -5.66 9.87 4.98
CA GLN A 109 -5.19 8.94 3.95
C GLN A 109 -6.20 7.82 3.71
N GLN A 110 -6.76 7.26 4.79
CA GLN A 110 -7.82 6.25 4.72
C GLN A 110 -9.05 6.78 3.95
N VAL A 111 -9.51 7.98 4.30
CA VAL A 111 -10.64 8.65 3.62
C VAL A 111 -10.33 8.89 2.15
N TRP A 112 -9.10 9.31 1.83
CA TRP A 112 -8.70 9.57 0.45
C TRP A 112 -8.75 8.30 -0.40
N PHE A 113 -8.17 7.19 0.06
CA PHE A 113 -8.21 5.92 -0.66
C PHE A 113 -9.62 5.34 -0.79
N ILE A 114 -10.46 5.48 0.24
CA ILE A 114 -11.87 5.03 0.17
C ILE A 114 -12.65 5.85 -0.86
N LYS A 115 -12.36 7.16 -1.01
CA LYS A 115 -13.00 7.98 -2.03
C LYS A 115 -12.50 7.69 -3.45
N LEU A 116 -11.22 7.34 -3.59
CA LEU A 116 -10.62 7.02 -4.88
C LEU A 116 -11.04 5.63 -5.40
N ILE A 117 -10.87 4.60 -4.56
CA ILE A 117 -10.98 3.19 -4.95
C ILE A 117 -12.32 2.58 -4.50
N GLY A 118 -12.89 3.09 -3.41
CA GLY A 118 -14.13 2.60 -2.83
C GLY A 118 -13.94 1.88 -1.48
N ALA A 119 -15.06 1.48 -0.89
CA ALA A 119 -15.11 0.91 0.46
C ALA A 119 -14.33 -0.40 0.63
N ASN A 120 -13.96 -1.10 -0.45
CA ASN A 120 -13.25 -2.37 -0.43
C ASN A 120 -11.72 -2.25 -0.63
N VAL A 121 -11.18 -1.03 -0.68
CA VAL A 121 -9.74 -0.81 -0.81
C VAL A 121 -8.95 -1.50 0.32
N ASN A 122 -7.87 -2.19 -0.01
CA ASN A 122 -7.00 -2.80 1.00
C ASN A 122 -6.10 -1.73 1.62
N LEU A 123 -6.15 -1.58 2.95
CA LEU A 123 -5.33 -0.61 3.69
C LEU A 123 -4.44 -1.32 4.72
N GLY A 124 -3.19 -0.89 4.82
CA GLY A 124 -2.18 -1.35 5.77
C GLY A 124 -1.84 -0.28 6.82
N ASN A 125 -1.07 -0.65 7.85
CA ASN A 125 -0.68 0.22 8.97
C ASN A 125 -1.84 0.91 9.71
N ILE A 126 -3.00 0.25 9.79
CA ILE A 126 -4.13 0.76 10.57
C ILE A 126 -3.85 0.55 12.05
N ALA A 127 -3.76 1.65 12.81
CA ALA A 127 -3.60 1.59 14.25
C ALA A 127 -4.75 0.78 14.89
N PRO A 128 -4.50 -0.04 15.94
CA PRO A 128 -5.54 -0.86 16.54
C PRO A 128 -6.78 -0.07 17.00
N ALA A 129 -6.58 1.16 17.48
CA ALA A 129 -7.67 2.05 17.89
C ALA A 129 -8.50 2.60 16.70
N GLU A 130 -7.95 2.58 15.49
CA GLU A 130 -8.57 3.09 14.27
C GLU A 130 -9.35 2.03 13.49
N VAL A 131 -9.37 0.76 13.92
CA VAL A 131 -10.11 -0.31 13.22
C VAL A 131 -11.61 -0.02 13.13
N ILE A 132 -12.25 0.34 14.25
CA ILE A 132 -13.67 0.71 14.26
C ILE A 132 -13.91 2.04 13.52
N PRO A 133 -13.14 3.11 13.77
CA PRO A 133 -13.17 4.32 12.94
C PRO A 133 -13.11 4.05 11.43
N LEU A 134 -12.18 3.23 10.97
CA LEU A 134 -12.02 2.88 9.56
C LEU A 134 -13.27 2.20 9.02
N GLU A 135 -13.84 1.25 9.73
CA GLU A 135 -15.06 0.57 9.30
C GLU A 135 -16.24 1.54 9.19
N THR A 136 -16.38 2.50 10.11
CA THR A 136 -17.41 3.54 9.99
C THR A 136 -17.19 4.45 8.79
N ILE A 137 -15.94 4.68 8.37
CA ILE A 137 -15.62 5.43 7.14
C ILE A 137 -16.01 4.60 5.92
N ARG A 138 -15.72 3.30 5.89
CA ARG A 138 -16.09 2.38 4.80
C ARG A 138 -17.61 2.28 4.59
N LEU A 139 -18.39 2.34 5.68
CA LEU A 139 -19.85 2.27 5.65
C LEU A 139 -20.54 3.63 5.46
N GLY A 140 -19.78 4.72 5.32
CA GLY A 140 -20.36 6.07 5.21
C GLY A 140 -21.03 6.57 6.49
N LEU A 141 -20.70 6.00 7.65
CA LEU A 141 -21.27 6.36 8.95
C LEU A 141 -20.51 7.50 9.67
N ARG A 142 -19.50 8.07 9.02
CA ARG A 142 -18.77 9.26 9.48
C ARG A 142 -18.91 10.40 8.48
N SER A 143 -18.89 11.63 8.97
CA SER A 143 -19.02 12.84 8.16
C SER A 143 -18.02 12.90 6.99
N ASP A 144 -16.83 12.33 7.15
CA ASP A 144 -15.79 12.33 6.12
C ASP A 144 -16.22 11.61 4.83
N THR A 145 -17.11 10.62 4.92
CA THR A 145 -17.60 9.78 3.79
C THR A 145 -19.13 9.69 3.68
N PHE A 146 -19.89 10.31 4.59
CA PHE A 146 -21.36 10.29 4.58
C PHE A 146 -21.95 10.79 3.25
N ASP A 147 -21.61 12.02 2.84
CA ASP A 147 -22.10 12.60 1.58
C ASP A 147 -21.57 11.87 0.34
N PHE A 148 -20.39 11.23 0.45
CA PHE A 148 -19.80 10.47 -0.64
C PHE A 148 -20.63 9.23 -0.97
N PHE A 149 -21.11 8.50 0.05
CA PHE A 149 -21.93 7.31 -0.15
C PHE A 149 -23.43 7.60 -0.32
N LEU A 150 -23.92 8.76 0.11
CA LEU A 150 -25.30 9.17 -0.14
C LEU A 150 -25.61 9.41 -1.62
N ASN A 151 -24.60 9.79 -2.41
CA ASN A 151 -24.75 10.16 -3.82
C ASN A 151 -24.29 9.07 -4.79
N GLN A 152 -24.03 7.86 -4.30
CA GLN A 152 -23.68 6.69 -5.12
C GLN A 152 -24.90 5.83 -5.44
#